data_AF-A0A7S3K8K3-F1
#
_entry.id   AF-A0A7S3K8K3-F1
#
_cell.length_a   1.000
_cell.length_b   1.000
_cell.length_c   1.000
_cell.angle_alpha   90.00
_cell.angle_beta   90.00
_cell.angle_gamma   90.00
#
_symmetry.space_group_name_H-M   'P 1'
#
loop_
_entity.id
_entity.type
_entity.pdbx_description
1 polymer ?
#
loop_
_entity_poly.entity_id
_entity_poly.type
_entity_poly.pdbx_seq_one_letter_code
_entity_poly.pdbx_strand_id
1 'polypeptide(L)'
;YEKNKKNHSKEFEQLKKCFESILTIMIARDFYDISIPAISTGIFGFPIKKCVEICAKTIKTTIDNNHKAFKGKEIILCNFDDNTTSVFKEWLQNRMEHESDDEDSVEERKEDYDDEEYKETAKKNEEDYSSEDDGALNDNRDEGPGANVDSDY
;
A
#
# COMPACT_ATOMS: atom_id res chain seq x y z
N TYR A 1 -15.85 19.46 -15.36
CA TYR A 1 -16.45 18.19 -14.92
C TYR A 1 -15.74 16.95 -15.50
N GLU A 2 -15.45 16.86 -16.80
CA GLU A 2 -14.75 15.67 -17.36
C GLU A 2 -13.25 15.54 -17.02
N LYS A 3 -12.55 16.65 -16.77
CA LYS A 3 -11.12 16.63 -16.38
C LYS A 3 -10.85 15.96 -15.02
N ASN A 4 -11.78 16.06 -14.06
CA ASN A 4 -11.58 15.48 -12.73
C ASN A 4 -11.77 13.96 -12.73
N LYS A 5 -12.75 13.43 -13.48
CA LYS A 5 -13.01 11.99 -13.55
C LYS A 5 -11.85 11.19 -14.18
N LYS A 6 -11.14 11.79 -15.14
CA LYS A 6 -9.95 11.17 -15.77
C LYS A 6 -8.73 11.09 -14.84
N ASN A 7 -8.56 12.05 -13.94
CA ASN A 7 -7.39 12.08 -13.06
C ASN A 7 -7.49 11.04 -11.94
N HIS A 8 -8.68 10.89 -11.34
CA HIS A 8 -8.90 9.88 -10.30
C HIS A 8 -8.67 8.46 -10.83
N SER A 9 -9.14 8.13 -12.04
CA SER A 9 -8.85 6.80 -12.62
C SER A 9 -7.34 6.50 -12.74
N LYS A 10 -6.51 7.52 -13.01
CA LYS A 10 -5.07 7.36 -13.13
C LYS A 10 -4.39 7.13 -11.78
N GLU A 11 -4.78 7.88 -10.75
CA GLU A 11 -4.23 7.74 -9.39
C GLU A 11 -4.52 6.34 -8.82
N PHE A 12 -5.74 5.84 -9.03
CA PHE A 12 -6.13 4.49 -8.62
C PHE A 12 -5.29 3.42 -9.31
N GLU A 13 -5.12 3.55 -10.63
CA GLU A 13 -4.33 2.62 -11.43
C GLU A 13 -2.85 2.64 -11.01
N GLN A 14 -2.31 3.80 -10.65
CA GLN A 14 -0.95 3.93 -10.12
C GLN A 14 -0.79 3.31 -8.74
N LEU A 15 -1.75 3.53 -7.84
CA LEU A 15 -1.74 2.92 -6.51
C LEU A 15 -1.87 1.39 -6.59
N LYS A 16 -2.76 0.89 -7.46
CA LYS A 16 -2.87 -0.54 -7.75
C LYS A 16 -1.54 -1.12 -8.23
N LYS A 17 -0.92 -0.49 -9.24
CA LYS A 17 0.41 -0.91 -9.75
C LYS A 17 1.50 -0.88 -8.69
N CYS A 18 1.43 0.05 -7.74
CA CYS A 18 2.35 0.10 -6.62
C CYS A 18 2.25 -1.18 -5.78
N PHE A 19 1.04 -1.57 -5.36
CA PHE A 19 0.82 -2.82 -4.62
C PHE A 19 1.20 -4.07 -5.44
N GLU A 20 0.83 -4.14 -6.72
CA GLU A 20 1.21 -5.24 -7.61
C GLU A 20 2.74 -5.39 -7.71
N SER A 21 3.46 -4.27 -7.80
CA SER A 21 4.92 -4.26 -7.87
C SER A 21 5.57 -4.77 -6.57
N ILE A 22 5.05 -4.34 -5.41
CA ILE A 22 5.51 -4.81 -4.09
C ILE A 22 5.38 -6.34 -4.01
N LEU A 23 4.20 -6.87 -4.36
CA LEU A 23 3.93 -8.32 -4.28
C LEU A 23 4.72 -9.12 -5.32
N THR A 24 4.91 -8.56 -6.52
CA THR A 24 5.76 -9.17 -7.54
C THR A 24 7.20 -9.31 -7.06
N ILE A 25 7.74 -8.27 -6.40
CA ILE A 25 9.09 -8.32 -5.81
C ILE A 25 9.15 -9.33 -4.66
N MET A 26 8.13 -9.37 -3.79
CA MET A 26 8.03 -10.35 -2.70
C MET A 26 8.12 -11.78 -3.23
N ILE A 27 7.33 -12.11 -4.26
CA ILE A 27 7.33 -13.44 -4.89
C ILE A 27 8.67 -13.72 -5.56
N ALA A 28 9.17 -12.79 -6.38
CA ALA A 28 10.41 -12.98 -7.14
C ALA A 28 11.65 -13.16 -6.24
N ARG A 29 11.61 -12.62 -5.02
CA ARG A 29 12.72 -12.71 -4.05
C ARG A 29 12.46 -13.72 -2.93
N ASP A 30 11.38 -14.49 -3.00
CA ASP A 30 11.00 -15.48 -1.98
C ASP A 30 10.93 -14.87 -0.56
N PHE A 31 10.45 -13.63 -0.42
CA PHE A 31 10.24 -13.04 0.90
C PHE A 31 9.06 -13.70 1.61
N TYR A 32 9.26 -14.02 2.88
CA TYR A 32 8.25 -14.64 3.73
C TYR A 32 7.31 -13.61 4.35
N ASP A 33 7.84 -12.48 4.80
CA ASP A 33 7.09 -11.51 5.60
C ASP A 33 7.32 -10.10 5.05
N ILE A 34 6.23 -9.33 4.89
CA ILE A 34 6.29 -7.92 4.47
C ILE A 34 5.32 -7.05 5.28
N SER A 35 5.70 -5.80 5.51
CA SER A 35 4.81 -4.77 6.04
C SER A 35 4.51 -3.72 4.98
N ILE A 36 3.24 -3.43 4.72
CA ILE A 36 2.79 -2.46 3.73
C ILE A 36 2.02 -1.34 4.43
N PRO A 37 2.44 -0.07 4.31
CA PRO A 37 1.69 1.05 4.90
C PRO A 37 0.45 1.42 4.07
N ALA A 38 -0.38 2.33 4.59
CA ALA A 38 -1.44 2.96 3.81
C ALA A 38 -0.86 3.94 2.77
N ILE A 39 -0.39 3.37 1.66
CA ILE A 39 0.26 4.13 0.59
C ILE A 39 -0.72 5.15 0.01
N SER A 40 -0.23 6.37 -0.22
CA SER A 40 -0.98 7.48 -0.82
C SER A 40 -2.05 8.13 0.09
N THR A 41 -2.29 7.68 1.32
CA THR A 41 -3.35 8.26 2.19
C THR A 41 -2.90 9.42 3.07
N GLY A 42 -1.59 9.72 3.11
CA GLY A 42 -1.02 10.86 3.84
C GLY A 42 -1.04 12.15 3.02
N ILE A 43 0.13 12.74 2.76
CA ILE A 43 0.30 14.00 2.00
C ILE A 43 -0.38 13.96 0.62
N PHE A 44 -0.49 12.79 0.00
CA PHE A 44 -1.16 12.62 -1.29
C PHE A 44 -2.70 12.62 -1.22
N GLY A 45 -3.29 12.53 -0.02
CA GLY A 45 -4.72 12.71 0.21
C GLY A 45 -5.63 11.62 -0.37
N PHE A 46 -5.11 10.46 -0.76
CA PHE A 46 -5.93 9.38 -1.30
C PHE A 46 -6.90 8.82 -0.24
N PRO A 47 -8.19 8.59 -0.55
CA PRO A 47 -9.16 8.14 0.42
C PRO A 47 -8.80 6.79 1.04
N ILE A 48 -8.76 6.75 2.37
CA ILE A 48 -8.36 5.56 3.15
C ILE A 48 -9.20 4.34 2.77
N LYS A 49 -10.53 4.48 2.70
CA LYS A 49 -11.44 3.37 2.33
C LYS A 49 -11.14 2.78 0.95
N LYS A 50 -10.80 3.64 -0.01
CA LYS A 50 -10.45 3.19 -1.37
C LYS A 50 -9.06 2.57 -1.41
N CYS A 51 -8.13 3.10 -0.61
CA CYS A 51 -6.79 2.51 -0.47
C CYS A 51 -6.87 1.08 0.07
N VAL A 52 -7.60 0.84 1.17
CA VAL A 52 -7.73 -0.51 1.73
C VAL A 52 -8.39 -1.47 0.74
N GLU A 53 -9.40 -0.99 0.01
CA GLU A 53 -10.06 -1.81 -1.02
C GLU A 53 -9.11 -2.23 -2.13
N ILE A 54 -8.35 -1.29 -2.69
CA ILE A 54 -7.37 -1.58 -3.74
C ILE A 54 -6.30 -2.52 -3.19
N CYS A 55 -5.78 -2.23 -1.99
CA CYS A 55 -4.74 -3.01 -1.34
C CYS A 55 -5.18 -4.47 -1.16
N ALA A 56 -6.31 -4.71 -0.49
CA ALA A 56 -6.80 -6.04 -0.19
C ALA A 56 -7.17 -6.84 -1.46
N LYS A 57 -7.86 -6.22 -2.42
CA LYS A 57 -8.20 -6.86 -3.71
C LYS A 57 -6.94 -7.25 -4.48
N THR A 58 -5.94 -6.37 -4.50
CA THR A 58 -4.67 -6.63 -5.18
C THR A 58 -3.91 -7.77 -4.51
N ILE A 59 -3.78 -7.75 -3.17
CA ILE A 59 -3.13 -8.83 -2.42
C ILE A 59 -3.78 -10.17 -2.73
N LYS A 60 -5.11 -10.28 -2.58
CA LYS A 60 -5.85 -11.52 -2.84
C LYS A 60 -5.62 -12.00 -4.28
N THR A 61 -5.87 -11.13 -5.26
CA THR A 61 -5.75 -11.47 -6.69
C THR A 61 -4.32 -11.89 -7.07
N THR A 62 -3.30 -11.19 -6.56
CA THR A 62 -1.90 -11.52 -6.87
C THR A 62 -1.48 -12.85 -6.25
N ILE A 63 -1.91 -13.14 -5.01
CA ILE A 63 -1.63 -14.42 -4.36
C ILE A 63 -2.34 -15.56 -5.09
N ASP A 64 -3.63 -15.42 -5.39
CA ASP A 64 -4.42 -16.45 -6.08
C ASP A 64 -3.79 -16.82 -7.44
N ASN A 65 -3.40 -15.79 -8.21
CA ASN A 65 -2.74 -15.97 -9.51
C ASN A 65 -1.33 -16.58 -9.42
N ASN A 66 -0.66 -16.45 -8.27
CA ASN A 66 0.71 -16.91 -8.08
C ASN A 66 0.84 -17.96 -6.95
N HIS A 67 -0.23 -18.66 -6.58
CA HIS A 67 -0.29 -19.53 -5.40
C HIS A 67 0.83 -20.60 -5.34
N LYS A 68 1.34 -21.05 -6.49
CA LYS A 68 2.47 -22.01 -6.55
C LYS A 68 3.84 -21.39 -6.30
N ALA A 69 3.99 -20.11 -6.65
CA ALA A 69 5.24 -19.37 -6.51
C ALA A 69 5.29 -18.56 -5.20
N PHE A 70 4.14 -18.20 -4.64
CA PHE A 70 4.02 -17.46 -3.40
C PHE A 70 4.49 -18.31 -2.22
N LYS A 71 5.57 -17.87 -1.56
CA LYS A 71 6.11 -18.49 -0.32
C LYS A 71 5.84 -17.66 0.93
N GLY A 72 5.07 -16.58 0.80
CA GLY A 72 4.78 -15.68 1.90
C GLY A 72 4.04 -16.35 3.04
N LYS A 73 4.34 -15.92 4.26
CA LYS A 73 3.71 -16.32 5.50
C LYS A 73 2.83 -15.20 6.05
N GLU A 74 3.34 -13.97 6.05
CA GLU A 74 2.64 -12.84 6.66
C GLU A 74 2.71 -11.58 5.78
N ILE A 75 1.56 -10.92 5.62
CA ILE A 75 1.46 -9.57 5.06
C ILE A 75 0.80 -8.69 6.12
N ILE A 76 1.57 -7.76 6.67
CA ILE A 76 1.13 -6.84 7.71
C ILE A 76 0.73 -5.52 7.05
N LEU A 77 -0.52 -5.10 7.20
CA LEU A 77 -0.92 -3.75 6.85
C LEU A 77 -0.61 -2.83 8.03
N CYS A 78 0.42 -2.00 7.88
CA CYS A 78 1.05 -1.26 8.96
C CYS A 78 0.73 0.24 8.87
N ASN A 79 -0.20 0.70 9.69
CA ASN A 79 -0.69 2.08 9.67
C ASN A 79 -0.06 2.88 10.82
N PHE A 80 0.16 4.18 10.60
CA PHE A 80 0.78 5.06 11.60
C PHE A 80 -0.18 5.46 12.72
N ASP A 81 -1.46 5.68 12.39
CA ASP A 81 -2.48 6.19 13.30
C ASP A 81 -3.66 5.21 13.50
N ASP A 82 -4.34 5.35 14.63
CA ASP A 82 -5.46 4.49 15.03
C ASP A 82 -6.67 4.63 14.10
N ASN A 83 -6.90 5.81 13.53
CA ASN A 83 -8.04 6.06 12.65
C ASN A 83 -7.90 5.27 11.35
N THR A 84 -6.74 5.38 10.68
CA THR A 84 -6.45 4.61 9.47
C THR A 84 -6.45 3.10 9.76
N THR A 85 -5.86 2.69 10.90
CA THR A 85 -5.88 1.29 11.36
C THR A 85 -7.31 0.77 11.53
N SER A 86 -8.18 1.55 12.16
CA SER A 86 -9.58 1.16 12.42
C SER A 86 -10.37 0.99 11.13
N VAL A 87 -10.20 1.89 10.16
CA VAL A 87 -10.85 1.78 8.84
C VAL A 87 -10.36 0.53 8.09
N PHE A 88 -9.05 0.24 8.13
CA PHE A 88 -8.51 -0.96 7.50
C PHE A 88 -9.08 -2.23 8.14
N LYS A 89 -9.10 -2.27 9.48
CA LYS A 89 -9.62 -3.40 10.24
C LYS A 89 -11.10 -3.65 9.97
N GLU A 90 -11.93 -2.62 10.05
CA GLU A 90 -13.37 -2.73 9.78
C GLU A 90 -13.63 -3.21 8.36
N TRP A 91 -12.94 -2.64 7.36
CA TRP A 91 -13.12 -3.02 5.96
C TRP A 91 -12.79 -4.50 5.72
N LEU A 92 -11.70 -4.98 6.32
CA LEU A 92 -11.25 -6.37 6.19
C LEU A 92 -12.18 -7.34 6.93
N GLN A 93 -12.57 -7.02 8.17
CA GLN A 93 -13.46 -7.88 8.96
C GLN A 93 -14.81 -8.07 8.26
N ASN A 94 -15.41 -6.98 7.77
CA ASN A 94 -16.70 -7.03 7.08
C ASN A 94 -16.68 -7.83 5.76
N ARG A 95 -15.50 -8.11 5.20
CA ARG A 95 -15.36 -8.81 3.91
C ARG A 95 -14.74 -10.21 4.02
N MET A 96 -14.05 -10.51 5.11
CA MET A 96 -13.50 -11.84 5.38
C MET A 96 -14.56 -12.81 5.94
N GLU A 97 -15.66 -12.32 6.53
CA GLU A 97 -16.71 -13.14 7.14
C GLU A 97 -17.67 -13.84 6.15
N HIS A 98 -17.55 -13.58 4.85
CA HIS A 98 -18.42 -14.16 3.80
C HIS A 98 -17.72 -15.19 2.89
N GLU A 99 -16.50 -15.66 3.21
CA GLU A 99 -15.75 -16.60 2.36
C GLU A 99 -15.92 -18.10 2.74
N SER A 100 -16.80 -18.47 3.69
CA SER A 100 -16.96 -19.88 4.10
C SER A 100 -17.96 -20.71 3.30
N ASP A 101 -18.83 -20.14 2.46
CA ASP A 101 -19.87 -20.90 1.77
C ASP A 101 -20.11 -20.36 0.35
N ASP A 102 -20.04 -21.27 -0.63
CA ASP A 102 -20.54 -21.18 -2.03
C ASP A 102 -19.62 -20.66 -3.16
N GLU A 103 -19.10 -21.62 -3.94
CA GLU A 103 -18.85 -21.48 -5.38
C GLU A 103 -20.14 -21.06 -6.10
N ASP A 104 -20.03 -20.18 -7.12
CA ASP A 104 -21.10 -19.64 -7.98
C ASP A 104 -22.04 -18.57 -7.38
N SER A 105 -21.63 -17.30 -7.50
CA SER A 105 -22.42 -16.23 -8.14
C SER A 105 -21.66 -14.90 -8.14
N VAL A 106 -21.15 -14.50 -9.30
CA VAL A 106 -20.65 -13.14 -9.52
C VAL A 106 -21.88 -12.23 -9.66
N GLU A 107 -22.41 -11.74 -8.55
CA GLU A 107 -23.24 -10.53 -8.57
C GLU A 107 -22.32 -9.31 -8.55
N GLU A 108 -22.25 -8.60 -9.68
CA GLU A 108 -21.73 -7.24 -9.78
C GLU A 108 -22.52 -6.32 -8.83
N ARG A 109 -22.04 -6.18 -7.58
CA ARG A 109 -22.53 -5.12 -6.70
C ARG A 109 -21.98 -3.78 -7.20
N LYS A 110 -22.90 -2.89 -7.57
CA LYS A 110 -22.64 -1.56 -8.14
C LYS A 110 -21.67 -0.76 -7.28
N GLU A 111 -20.65 -0.24 -7.95
CA GLU A 111 -19.68 0.71 -7.40
C GLU A 111 -20.31 2.09 -7.26
N ASP A 112 -20.88 2.39 -6.09
CA ASP A 112 -21.38 3.73 -5.77
C ASP A 112 -20.21 4.59 -5.25
N TYR A 113 -19.48 5.20 -6.19
CA TYR A 113 -18.44 6.18 -5.91
C TYR A 113 -19.06 7.52 -5.50
N ASP A 114 -19.11 7.82 -4.20
CA ASP A 114 -19.36 9.19 -3.74
C ASP A 114 -18.06 10.01 -3.80
N ASP A 115 -18.08 11.02 -4.67
CA ASP A 115 -16.96 11.94 -4.99
C ASP A 115 -16.83 13.08 -3.95
N GLU A 116 -17.77 13.19 -3.00
CA GLU A 116 -17.79 14.28 -2.02
C GLU A 116 -16.84 14.07 -0.82
N GLU A 117 -16.48 12.83 -0.49
CA GLU A 117 -15.56 12.53 0.65
C GLU A 117 -14.11 13.00 0.36
N TYR A 118 -13.69 13.04 -0.91
CA TYR A 118 -12.33 13.45 -1.33
C TYR A 118 -12.03 14.93 -1.08
N LYS A 119 -13.06 15.79 -1.11
CA LYS A 119 -12.90 17.25 -0.96
C LYS A 119 -12.77 17.69 0.50
N GLU A 120 -13.37 16.94 1.42
CA GLU A 120 -13.40 17.26 2.85
C GLU A 120 -12.06 16.92 3.53
N THR A 121 -11.43 15.80 3.13
CA THR A 121 -10.13 15.36 3.66
C THR A 121 -8.97 16.21 3.15
N ALA A 122 -9.01 16.65 1.88
CA ALA A 122 -7.98 17.52 1.30
C ALA A 122 -7.90 18.91 1.96
N LYS A 123 -9.01 19.41 2.51
CA LYS A 123 -9.07 20.75 3.16
C LYS A 123 -8.56 20.79 4.59
N LYS A 124 -8.44 19.65 5.29
CA LYS A 124 -8.04 19.63 6.71
C LYS A 124 -6.53 19.54 6.93
N ASN A 125 -5.73 19.29 5.88
CA ASN A 125 -4.30 18.98 6.01
C ASN A 125 -3.37 20.09 5.48
N GLU A 126 -3.88 21.30 5.18
CA GLU A 126 -3.09 22.42 4.62
C GLU A 126 -2.24 23.20 5.64
N GLU A 127 -2.33 22.94 6.96
CA GLU A 127 -1.68 23.79 7.98
C GLU A 127 -0.30 23.32 8.49
N ASP A 128 0.22 22.14 8.09
CA ASP A 128 1.36 21.53 8.80
C ASP A 128 2.63 21.20 7.96
N TYR A 129 2.73 21.65 6.70
CA TYR A 129 3.92 21.39 5.87
C TYR A 129 4.50 22.67 5.25
N SER A 130 5.21 23.42 6.09
CA SER A 130 6.18 24.44 5.68
C SER A 130 7.48 24.24 6.45
N SER A 131 8.37 23.39 5.94
CA SER A 131 9.83 23.59 5.96
C SER A 131 10.54 22.42 5.27
N GLU A 132 11.02 22.70 4.05
CA GLU A 132 12.33 22.33 3.47
C GLU A 132 13.08 21.13 4.09
N ASP A 133 13.32 20.09 3.28
CA ASP A 133 14.68 19.54 3.15
C ASP A 133 14.86 18.87 1.77
N ASP A 134 15.90 19.34 1.08
CA ASP A 134 16.28 19.03 -0.27
C ASP A 134 17.52 18.13 -0.18
N GLY A 135 17.46 16.88 -0.62
CA GLY A 135 18.60 15.98 -0.41
C GLY A 135 18.66 14.80 -1.36
N ALA A 136 19.42 14.98 -2.45
CA ALA A 136 19.69 13.99 -3.48
C ALA A 136 20.26 12.66 -2.95
N LEU A 137 19.82 11.55 -3.56
CA LEU A 137 20.51 10.27 -3.55
C LEU A 137 21.95 10.45 -4.06
N ASN A 138 22.93 10.38 -3.16
CA ASN A 138 24.34 10.26 -3.51
C ASN A 138 24.89 8.98 -2.87
N ASP A 139 24.94 7.92 -3.67
CA ASP A 139 25.48 6.61 -3.30
C ASP A 139 27.01 6.65 -3.45
N ASN A 140 27.70 7.17 -2.44
CA ASN A 140 29.14 7.03 -2.29
C ASN A 140 29.42 5.82 -1.39
N ARG A 141 29.91 4.74 -2.01
CA ARG A 141 30.49 3.59 -1.32
C ARG A 141 31.71 4.05 -0.53
N ASP A 142 31.58 4.06 0.79
CA ASP A 142 32.68 4.27 1.74
C ASP A 142 33.37 2.91 1.97
N GLU A 143 34.64 2.82 1.55
CA GLU A 143 35.50 1.67 1.83
C GLU A 143 35.91 1.71 3.31
N GLY A 144 35.41 0.77 4.11
CA GLY A 144 35.78 0.66 5.53
C GLY A 144 37.28 0.41 5.72
N PRO A 145 37.90 0.94 6.80
CA PRO A 145 39.34 0.88 6.98
C PRO A 145 39.81 -0.54 7.32
N GLY A 146 40.83 -1.00 6.59
CA GLY A 146 41.57 -2.22 6.90
C GLY A 146 42.28 -2.11 8.24
N ALA A 147 41.94 -3.00 9.18
CA ALA A 147 42.67 -3.16 10.42
C ALA A 147 43.99 -3.88 10.14
N ASN A 148 45.10 -3.13 10.21
CA ASN A 148 46.44 -3.68 10.30
C ASN A 148 46.57 -4.54 11.56
N VAL A 149 47.03 -5.78 11.38
CA VAL A 149 47.47 -6.65 12.47
C VAL A 149 48.96 -6.38 12.65
N ASP A 150 49.29 -5.44 13.54
CA ASP A 150 50.68 -5.25 13.97
C ASP A 150 51.00 -6.25 15.08
N SER A 151 52.08 -6.99 14.87
CA SER A 151 52.78 -7.78 15.89
C SER A 151 53.38 -6.85 16.93
N ASP A 152 53.31 -7.22 18.21
CA ASP A 152 54.48 -7.34 19.11
C ASP A 152 54.03 -7.38 20.59
N TYR A 153 54.68 -8.30 21.32
CA TYR A 153 54.60 -8.68 22.75
C TYR A 153 53.58 -9.74 23.18
#